data_AF-A2Q1I7-F1
#
_entry.id   AF-A2Q1I7-F1
#
_cell.length_a   1.000
_cell.length_b   1.000
_cell.length_c   1.000
_cell.angle_alpha   90.00
_cell.angle_beta   90.00
_cell.angle_gamma   90.00
#
_symmetry.space_group_name_H-M   'P 1'
#
loop_
_entity.id
_entity.type
_entity.pdbx_description
1 polymer ?
#
loop_
_entity_poly.entity_id
_entity_poly.type
_entity_poly.pdbx_seq_one_letter_code
_entity_poly.pdbx_strand_id
1 'polypeptide(L)' 'MLNASARAAIFTGYGVSADSDFQVSHLQFSNVTLLLAEKSWSKIRSLRANLILFEIIFGLKVNFHKSMLVSINVEEY' A
#
# COMPACT_ATOMS: atom_id res chain seq x y z
N MET A 1 9.73 2.14 6.53
CA MET A 1 9.29 0.81 6.04
C MET A 1 8.51 0.94 4.73
N LEU A 2 7.33 1.57 4.69
CA LEU A 2 6.56 1.77 3.44
C LEU A 2 7.35 2.52 2.35
N ASN A 3 7.98 3.65 2.72
CA ASN A 3 8.88 4.41 1.82
C ASN A 3 10.02 3.54 1.24
N ALA A 4 10.60 2.66 2.05
CA ALA A 4 11.70 1.80 1.60
C ALA A 4 11.17 0.73 0.63
N SER A 5 10.05 0.09 0.96
CA SER A 5 9.39 -0.91 0.10
C SER A 5 8.93 -0.33 -1.23
N ALA A 6 8.45 0.92 -1.25
CA ALA A 6 8.08 1.62 -2.49
C ALA A 6 9.30 1.93 -3.36
N ARG A 7 10.39 2.47 -2.77
CA ARG A 7 11.65 2.74 -3.51
C ARG A 7 12.32 1.48 -4.05
N ALA A 8 12.16 0.36 -3.35
CA ALA A 8 12.66 -0.95 -3.79
C ALA A 8 11.74 -1.65 -4.80
N ALA A 9 10.67 -1.00 -5.27
CA ALA A 9 9.67 -1.55 -6.19
C ALA A 9 9.01 -2.86 -5.72
N ILE A 10 9.01 -3.10 -4.40
CA ILE A 10 8.36 -4.28 -3.78
C ILE A 10 6.83 -4.18 -3.92
N PHE A 11 6.33 -2.95 -3.98
CA PHE A 11 5.03 -2.59 -4.51
C PHE A 11 5.14 -1.28 -5.28
N THR A 12 4.22 -1.02 -6.21
CA THR A 12 4.23 0.17 -7.09
C THR A 12 3.01 1.01 -6.77
N GLY A 13 3.20 2.31 -6.56
CA GLY A 13 2.12 3.26 -6.27
C GLY A 13 1.25 3.56 -7.48
N TYR A 14 0.29 4.47 -7.30
CA TYR A 14 -0.57 4.96 -8.37
C TYR A 14 0.08 6.17 -9.08
N GLY A 15 0.23 6.09 -10.40
CA GLY A 15 0.70 7.22 -11.22
C GLY A 15 -0.40 8.27 -11.38
N VAL A 16 -0.12 9.52 -11.02
CA VAL A 16 -1.14 10.60 -11.04
C VAL A 16 -1.29 11.23 -12.42
N SER A 17 -0.27 11.11 -13.27
CA SER A 17 -0.29 11.59 -14.65
C SER A 17 0.41 10.59 -15.56
N ALA A 18 -0.04 10.49 -16.82
CA ALA A 18 0.58 9.67 -17.85
C ALA A 18 1.99 10.16 -18.22
N ASP A 19 2.24 11.46 -18.08
CA ASP A 19 3.46 12.11 -18.56
C ASP A 19 4.50 12.36 -17.45
N SER A 20 4.27 11.83 -16.24
CA SER A 20 5.17 12.04 -15.12
C SER A 20 5.46 10.74 -14.37
N ASP A 21 6.70 10.60 -13.91
CA ASP A 21 7.10 9.53 -12.98
C ASP A 21 6.59 9.76 -11.55
N PHE A 22 5.68 10.71 -11.34
CA PHE A 22 5.12 10.99 -10.03
C PHE A 22 4.10 9.92 -9.63
N GLN A 23 4.50 9.10 -8.67
CA GLN A 23 3.69 8.04 -8.10
C GLN A 23 3.33 8.31 -6.64
N VAL A 24 2.06 8.11 -6.30
CA VAL A 24 1.58 8.13 -4.92
C VAL A 24 1.44 6.70 -4.43
N SER A 25 2.28 6.30 -3.48
CA SER A 25 2.26 4.95 -2.89
C SER A 25 1.44 4.87 -1.60
N HIS A 26 1.37 5.96 -0.83
CA HIS A 26 0.64 6.00 0.43
C HIS A 26 0.29 7.44 0.83
N LEU A 27 -0.79 7.58 1.60
CA LEU A 27 -1.19 8.81 2.27
C LEU A 27 -1.46 8.50 3.74
N GLN A 28 -0.88 9.28 4.64
CA GLN A 28 -1.03 9.07 6.08
C GLN A 28 -1.62 10.30 6.75
N PHE A 29 -2.67 10.08 7.53
CA PHE A 29 -3.26 11.11 8.39
C PHE A 29 -3.64 10.49 9.73
N SER A 30 -3.01 10.95 10.81
CA SER A 30 -3.20 10.40 12.16
C SER A 30 -2.98 8.87 12.18
N ASN A 31 -4.02 8.11 12.50
CA ASN A 31 -4.05 6.65 12.58
C ASN A 31 -4.52 5.97 11.28
N VAL A 32 -4.89 6.73 10.25
CA VAL A 32 -5.32 6.21 8.96
C VAL A 32 -4.16 6.23 7.98
N THR A 33 -3.86 5.08 7.38
CA THR A 33 -2.90 4.95 6.28
C THR A 33 -3.63 4.38 5.06
N LEU A 34 -3.71 5.17 4.00
CA LEU A 34 -4.14 4.72 2.68
C LEU A 34 -2.92 4.17 1.94
N LEU A 35 -3.01 2.95 1.41
CA LEU A 35 -1.96 2.31 0.62
C LEU A 35 -2.47 2.08 -0.80
N LEU A 36 -1.66 2.46 -1.79
CA LEU A 36 -1.96 2.29 -3.20
C LEU A 36 -0.98 1.29 -3.79
N ALA A 37 -1.50 0.27 -4.45
CA ALA A 37 -0.71 -0.73 -5.16
C ALA A 37 -1.39 -1.15 -6.46
N GLU A 38 -0.59 -1.46 -7.47
CA GLU A 38 -1.06 -2.10 -8.70
C GLU A 38 -1.77 -3.44 -8.40
N LYS A 39 -2.76 -3.79 -9.25
CA LYS A 39 -3.54 -5.04 -9.18
C LYS A 39 -2.65 -6.27 -9.41
N SER A 40 -1.95 -6.68 -8.35
CA SER A 40 -1.16 -7.89 -8.32
C SER A 40 -1.17 -8.50 -6.93
N TRP A 41 -1.47 -9.79 -6.86
CA TRP A 41 -1.46 -10.53 -5.60
C TRP A 41 -0.10 -10.49 -4.91
N SER A 42 1.02 -10.46 -5.65
CA SER A 42 2.35 -10.33 -5.04
C SER A 42 2.51 -8.96 -4.36
N LYS A 43 2.10 -7.88 -5.03
CA LYS A 43 2.17 -6.51 -4.49
C LYS A 43 1.23 -6.31 -3.29
N ILE A 44 0.03 -6.89 -3.33
CA ILE A 44 -0.91 -6.88 -2.19
C ILE A 44 -0.32 -7.64 -0.99
N ARG A 45 0.29 -8.82 -1.23
CA ARG A 45 0.98 -9.57 -0.17
C ARG A 45 2.16 -8.78 0.41
N SER A 46 2.91 -8.07 -0.42
CA SER A 46 3.97 -7.17 0.03
C SER A 46 3.44 -6.06 0.95
N LEU A 47 2.30 -5.43 0.62
CA LEU A 47 1.68 -4.43 1.49
C LEU A 47 1.27 -5.03 2.84
N ARG A 48 0.67 -6.24 2.82
CA ARG A 48 0.33 -6.95 4.06
C ARG A 48 1.56 -7.27 4.90
N ALA A 49 2.64 -7.75 4.28
CA ALA A 49 3.89 -8.04 4.98
C ALA A 49 4.50 -6.78 5.60
N ASN A 50 4.42 -5.64 4.91
CA ASN A 50 4.77 -4.35 5.49
C ASN A 50 3.93 -4.08 6.75
N LEU A 51 2.60 -4.15 6.68
CA LEU A 51 1.74 -3.90 7.85
C LEU A 51 2.06 -4.81 9.04
N ILE A 52 2.33 -6.10 8.81
CA ILE A 52 2.75 -7.05 9.85
C ILE A 52 4.10 -6.65 10.45
N LEU A 53 5.07 -6.26 9.61
CA LEU A 53 6.37 -5.81 10.08
C LEU A 53 6.27 -4.54 10.93
N PHE A 54 5.33 -3.64 10.61
CA PHE A 54 5.02 -2.49 11.47
C PHE A 54 4.49 -2.93 12.84
N GLU A 55 3.57 -3.90 12.91
CA GLU A 55 3.08 -4.43 14.20
C GLU A 55 4.23 -4.95 15.06
N ILE A 56 5.15 -5.72 14.47
CA ILE A 56 6.29 -6.32 15.16
C ILE A 56 7.27 -5.25 15.66
N ILE A 57 7.65 -4.29 14.81
CA ILE A 57 8.65 -3.27 15.16
C ILE A 57 8.13 -2.32 16.23
N PHE A 58 6.87 -1.90 16.13
CA PHE A 58 6.30 -0.88 17.01
C PHE A 58 5.53 -1.46 18.20
N GLY A 59 5.34 -2.78 18.27
CA GLY A 59 4.52 -3.42 19.30
C GLY A 59 3.05 -3.00 19.25
N LEU A 60 2.57 -2.60 18.06
CA LEU A 60 1.20 -2.12 17.83
C LEU A 60 0.40 -3.18 17.07
N LYS A 61 -0.93 -2.98 17.01
CA LYS A 61 -1.82 -3.84 16.24
C LYS A 61 -2.50 -3.07 15.11
N VAL A 62 -2.30 -3.52 13.88
CA VAL A 62 -3.02 -3.05 12.70
C VAL A 62 -4.43 -3.61 12.78
N ASN A 63 -5.41 -2.72 12.67
CA ASN A 63 -6.81 -3.12 12.71
C ASN A 63 -7.29 -3.58 11.33
N PHE A 64 -6.99 -4.83 10.99
CA PHE A 64 -7.45 -5.42 9.72
C PHE A 64 -8.97 -5.51 9.60
N HIS A 65 -9.70 -5.60 10.72
CA HIS A 65 -11.18 -5.58 10.71
C HIS A 65 -11.74 -4.23 10.27
N LYS A 66 -11.03 -3.12 10.53
CA LYS A 66 -11.39 -1.78 10.05
C LYS A 66 -10.66 -1.38 8.77
N SER A 67 -9.82 -2.27 8.24
CA SER A 67 -9.09 -2.03 6.99
C SER A 67 -9.91 -2.56 5.82
N MET A 68 -9.87 -1.85 4.70
CA MET A 68 -10.59 -2.24 3.49
C MET A 68 -9.63 -2.29 2.30
N LEU A 69 -9.75 -3.33 1.48
CA LEU A 69 -9.09 -3.41 0.19
C LEU A 69 -10.13 -3.12 -0.89
N VAL A 70 -9.89 -2.07 -1.68
CA VAL A 70 -10.80 -1.62 -2.73
C VAL A 70 -10.08 -1.67 -4.06
N SER A 71 -10.73 -2.24 -5.06
CA SER A 71 -10.26 -2.23 -6.45
C SER A 71 -10.67 -0.92 -7.12
N ILE A 72 -9.73 -0.27 -7.82
CA ILE A 72 -9.98 0.97 -8.57
C ILE A 72 -9.57 0.70 -10.02
N ASN A 73 -10.45 1.00 -10.98
CA ASN A 73 -10.22 0.76 -12.42
C ASN A 73 -9.81 -0.69 -12.72
N VAL A 74 -10.42 -1.64 -12.01
CA VAL A 74 -10.23 -3.06 -12.24
C VAL A 74 -11.52 -3.60 -12.83
N GLU A 75 -11.44 -4.17 -14.03
CA GLU A 75 -12.59 -4.88 -14.62
C GLU A 75 -13.01 -6.05 -13.72
N GLU A 76 -14.32 -6.13 -13.46
CA GLU A 76 -14.98 -7.30 -12.90
C GLU A 76 -15.15 -8.31 -14.04
N TYR A 77 -14.44 -9.43 -13.97
CA TYR A 77 -14.63 -10.57 -14.88
C TYR A 77 -15.77 -11.45 -14.39
#